data_AF-A0A6I1W2G8-F1
#
_entry.id   AF-A0A6I1W2G8-F1
#
_cell.length_a   1.000
_cell.length_b   1.000
_cell.length_c   1.000
_cell.angle_alpha   90.00
_cell.angle_beta   90.00
_cell.angle_gamma   90.00
#
_symmetry.space_group_name_H-M   'P 1'
#
loop_
_entity.id
_entity.type
_entity.pdbx_description
1 polymer ?
#
loop_
_entity_poly.entity_id
_entity_poly.type
_entity_poly.pdbx_seq_one_letter_code
_entity_poly.pdbx_strand_id
1 'polypeptide(L)'
;FDDIVEKCKLHYGDVLAGKIFSVRCKRGGKHPFTSMEVEKYVGSKLRRECGAAGIDLKKPEIEVRFEIRDQRLFVIHSQHDSIG
;
A
#
# COMPACT_ATOMS: atom_id res chain seq x y z
N PHE A 1 4.98 -5.45 10.67
CA PHE A 1 4.51 -4.71 9.48
C PHE A 1 4.01 -3.31 9.85
N ASP A 2 3.89 -2.94 11.13
CA ASP A 2 3.40 -1.62 11.56
C ASP A 2 4.18 -0.43 10.98
N ASP A 3 5.51 -0.48 10.89
CA ASP A 3 6.31 0.61 10.25
C ASP A 3 5.88 0.88 8.79
N ILE A 4 5.49 -0.18 8.05
CA ILE A 4 4.97 -0.05 6.68
C ILE A 4 3.60 0.65 6.71
N VAL A 5 2.74 0.28 7.67
CA VAL A 5 1.43 0.92 7.85
C VAL A 5 1.59 2.39 8.15
N GLU A 6 2.47 2.76 9.09
CA GLU A 6 2.72 4.15 9.47
C GLU A 6 3.19 4.96 8.26
N LYS A 7 4.15 4.45 7.50
CA LYS A 7 4.63 5.12 6.28
C LYS A 7 3.53 5.25 5.24
N CYS A 8 2.77 4.19 4.95
CA CYS A 8 1.64 4.28 4.02
C CYS A 8 0.56 5.26 4.51
N LYS A 9 0.28 5.30 5.80
CA LYS A 9 -0.69 6.21 6.41
C LYS A 9 -0.23 7.66 6.31
N LEU A 10 1.05 7.94 6.53
CA LEU A 10 1.62 9.28 6.34
C LEU A 10 1.47 9.78 4.90
N HIS A 11 1.53 8.89 3.91
CA HIS A 11 1.47 9.27 2.49
C HIS A 11 0.05 9.24 1.88
N TYR A 12 -0.83 8.35 2.36
CA TYR A 12 -2.15 8.14 1.76
C TYR A 12 -3.32 8.37 2.72
N GLY A 13 -3.07 8.49 4.04
CA GLY A 13 -4.13 8.54 5.05
C GLY A 13 -5.20 9.58 4.76
N ASP A 14 -4.79 10.80 4.39
CA ASP A 14 -5.69 11.92 4.12
C ASP A 14 -6.58 11.69 2.90
N VAL A 15 -6.10 10.94 1.90
CA VAL A 15 -6.86 10.68 0.66
C VAL A 15 -7.72 9.42 0.73
N LEU A 16 -7.49 8.54 1.71
CA LEU A 16 -8.21 7.27 1.83
C LEU A 16 -9.61 7.40 2.45
N ALA A 17 -9.89 8.49 3.18
CA ALA A 17 -11.16 8.67 3.87
C ALA A 17 -12.36 8.61 2.90
N GLY A 18 -13.30 7.70 3.16
CA GLY A 18 -14.49 7.49 2.33
C GLY A 18 -14.23 6.88 0.94
N LYS A 19 -12.99 6.46 0.64
CA LYS A 19 -12.60 5.90 -0.66
C LYS A 19 -12.50 4.38 -0.64
N ILE A 20 -12.75 3.76 -1.79
CA ILE A 20 -12.40 2.37 -2.04
C ILE A 20 -10.96 2.31 -2.55
N PHE A 21 -10.11 1.47 -1.95
CA PHE A 21 -8.70 1.39 -2.33
C PHE A 21 -8.22 -0.04 -2.53
N SER A 22 -7.03 -0.18 -3.09
CA SER A 22 -6.29 -1.45 -3.10
C SER A 22 -4.86 -1.23 -2.59
N VAL A 23 -4.23 -2.32 -2.14
CA VAL A 23 -2.83 -2.31 -1.72
C VAL A 23 -2.04 -3.17 -2.68
N ARG A 24 -0.90 -2.65 -3.16
CA ARG A 24 0.01 -3.34 -4.08
C ARG A 24 1.43 -3.27 -3.54
N CYS A 25 1.98 -4.42 -3.19
CA CYS A 25 3.33 -4.57 -2.68
C CYS A 25 4.22 -5.25 -3.72
N LYS A 26 5.30 -4.57 -4.14
CA LYS A 26 6.41 -5.21 -4.86
C LYS A 26 7.46 -5.66 -3.85
N ARG A 27 8.05 -6.84 -4.06
CA ARG A 27 9.17 -7.33 -3.25
C ARG A 27 10.40 -7.52 -4.13
N GLY A 28 11.50 -6.88 -3.75
CA GLY A 28 12.83 -7.13 -4.28
C GLY A 28 13.68 -7.88 -3.26
N GLY A 29 14.31 -8.98 -3.68
CA GLY A 29 15.17 -9.80 -2.80
C GLY A 29 14.44 -10.96 -2.11
N LYS A 30 15.11 -11.58 -1.13
CA LYS A 30 14.60 -12.73 -0.37
C LYS A 30 13.97 -12.26 0.93
N HIS A 31 12.71 -12.60 1.14
CA HIS A 31 11.94 -12.26 2.32
C HIS A 31 11.22 -13.51 2.85
N PRO A 32 11.07 -13.67 4.17
CA PRO A 32 10.30 -14.78 4.76
C PRO A 32 8.78 -14.59 4.62
N PHE A 33 8.33 -13.47 4.06
CA PHE A 33 6.92 -13.15 3.83
C PHE A 33 6.63 -12.94 2.33
N THR A 34 5.37 -13.14 1.99
CA THR A 34 4.81 -12.89 0.66
C THR A 34 4.27 -11.47 0.55
N SER A 35 4.13 -10.96 -0.68
CA SER A 35 3.49 -9.65 -0.91
C SER A 35 2.03 -9.67 -0.47
N MET A 36 1.33 -10.79 -0.67
CA MET A 36 -0.06 -10.95 -0.26
C MET A 36 -0.26 -10.82 1.26
N GLU A 37 0.65 -11.38 2.07
CA GLU A 37 0.59 -11.23 3.53
C GLU A 37 0.74 -9.77 3.96
N VAL A 38 1.69 -9.06 3.35
CA VAL A 38 1.91 -7.64 3.60
C VAL A 38 0.70 -6.81 3.16
N GLU A 39 0.17 -7.04 1.95
CA GLU A 39 -0.98 -6.34 1.40
C GLU A 39 -2.23 -6.52 2.28
N LYS A 40 -2.50 -7.75 2.73
CA LYS A 40 -3.62 -8.04 3.64
C LYS A 40 -3.48 -7.31 4.98
N TYR A 41 -2.28 -7.35 5.56
CA TYR A 41 -2.02 -6.70 6.84
C TYR A 41 -2.16 -5.17 6.73
N VAL A 42 -1.48 -4.57 5.76
CA VAL A 42 -1.46 -3.12 5.55
C VAL A 42 -2.85 -2.62 5.17
N GLY A 43 -3.54 -3.30 4.24
CA GLY A 43 -4.88 -2.93 3.82
C GLY A 43 -5.89 -2.96 4.97
N SER A 44 -5.86 -3.99 5.80
CA SER A 44 -6.74 -4.09 6.98
C SER A 44 -6.55 -2.91 7.93
N LYS A 45 -5.30 -2.56 8.23
CA LYS A 45 -4.96 -1.44 9.13
C LYS A 45 -5.34 -0.09 8.54
N LEU A 46 -4.97 0.18 7.28
CA LEU A 46 -5.32 1.43 6.61
C LEU A 46 -6.83 1.64 6.51
N ARG A 47 -7.59 0.58 6.21
CA ARG A 47 -9.06 0.68 6.17
C ARG A 47 -9.65 1.13 7.51
N ARG A 48 -9.21 0.51 8.62
CA ARG A 48 -9.72 0.82 9.96
C ARG A 48 -9.25 2.18 10.47
N GLU A 49 -8.00 2.54 10.19
CA GLU A 49 -7.36 3.72 10.78
C GLU A 49 -7.51 5.00 9.93
N CYS A 50 -7.82 4.88 8.64
CA CYS A 50 -7.96 6.03 7.72
C CYS A 50 -9.41 6.24 7.26
N GLY A 51 -10.38 5.52 7.83
CA GLY A 51 -11.80 5.68 7.51
C GLY A 51 -12.16 5.37 6.05
N ALA A 52 -11.45 4.44 5.41
CA ALA A 52 -11.70 4.07 4.02
C ALA A 52 -13.04 3.33 3.88
N ALA A 53 -13.76 3.57 2.78
CA ALA A 53 -15.06 2.95 2.52
C ALA A 53 -14.93 1.43 2.30
N GLY A 54 -13.84 0.97 1.68
CA GLY A 54 -13.64 -0.45 1.42
C GLY A 54 -12.33 -0.77 0.71
N ILE A 55 -12.13 -2.07 0.48
CA ILE A 55 -10.99 -2.58 -0.31
C ILE A 55 -11.56 -3.32 -1.51
N ASP A 56 -11.14 -2.93 -2.72
CA ASP A 56 -11.52 -3.60 -3.98
C ASP A 56 -10.28 -3.76 -4.87
N LEU A 57 -9.98 -5.00 -5.27
CA LEU A 57 -8.80 -5.32 -6.08
C LEU A 57 -9.01 -5.09 -7.58
N LYS A 58 -10.26 -4.94 -8.04
CA LYS A 58 -10.64 -4.78 -9.45
C LYS A 58 -10.88 -3.33 -9.82
N LYS A 59 -11.55 -2.56 -8.97
CA LYS A 59 -11.93 -1.16 -9.22
C LYS A 59 -11.65 -0.25 -8.01
N PRO A 60 -10.38 -0.08 -7.61
CA PRO A 60 -10.02 0.89 -6.59
C PRO A 60 -10.10 2.33 -7.12
N GLU A 61 -10.52 3.27 -6.29
CA GLU A 61 -10.34 4.70 -6.56
C GLU A 61 -8.89 5.13 -6.29
N ILE A 62 -8.24 4.49 -5.31
CA ILE A 62 -6.86 4.77 -4.90
C ILE A 62 -6.07 3.46 -4.84
N GLU A 63 -4.87 3.46 -5.42
CA GLU A 63 -3.92 2.37 -5.26
C GLU A 63 -2.77 2.78 -4.35
N VAL A 64 -2.72 2.16 -3.17
CA VAL A 64 -1.59 2.30 -2.23
C VAL A 64 -0.48 1.38 -2.71
N ARG A 65 0.54 1.96 -3.33
CA ARG A 65 1.65 1.22 -3.96
C ARG A 65 2.94 1.41 -3.16
N PHE A 66 3.63 0.33 -2.85
CA PHE A 66 4.95 0.37 -2.23
C PHE A 66 5.81 -0.83 -2.62
N GLU A 67 7.12 -0.67 -2.45
CA GLU A 67 8.12 -1.71 -2.69
C GLU A 67 8.95 -1.97 -1.43
N ILE A 68 9.11 -3.24 -1.08
CA ILE A 68 10.04 -3.70 -0.05
C ILE A 68 11.23 -4.32 -0.74
N ARG A 69 12.39 -3.69 -0.65
CA ARG A 69 13.63 -4.18 -1.25
C ARG A 69 14.71 -4.34 -0.18
N ASP A 70 15.15 -5.57 0.03
CA ASP A 70 16.09 -5.97 1.08
C ASP A 70 15.65 -5.51 2.49
N GLN A 71 16.18 -4.41 3.01
CA GLN A 71 15.79 -3.84 4.31
C GLN A 71 15.16 -2.44 4.19
N ARG A 72 14.76 -2.03 2.98
CA ARG A 72 14.25 -0.69 2.69
C ARG A 72 12.82 -0.74 2.16
N LEU A 73 12.00 0.23 2.58
CA LEU A 73 10.65 0.46 2.08
C LEU A 73 10.64 1.71 1.20
N PHE A 74 10.04 1.60 0.02
CA PHE A 74 9.80 2.70 -0.90
C PHE A 74 8.28 2.86 -1.11
N VAL A 75 7.72 4.01 -0.74
CA VAL A 75 6.31 4.32 -0.98
C VAL A 75 6.19 5.07 -2.31
N ILE A 76 5.40 4.55 -3.26
CA ILE A 76 5.38 5.05 -4.64
C ILE A 76 4.20 6.00 -4.82
N HIS A 77 4.46 7.29 -4.63
CA HIS A 77 3.50 8.36 -4.91
C HIS A 77 3.71 8.83 -6.35
N SER A 78 2.88 8.36 -7.28
CA SER A 78 2.96 8.59 -8.73
C SER A 78 4.20 8.01 -9.41
N GLN A 79 3.97 6.96 -10.19
CA GLN A 79 4.89 6.60 -11.27
C GLN A 79 4.71 7.71 -12.33
N HIS A 80 5.71 8.58 -12.52
CA HIS A 80 5.79 9.24 -13.83
C HIS A 80 5.93 8.09 -14.85
N ASP A 81 5.01 8.01 -15.80
CA ASP A 81 5.15 7.19 -17.00
C ASP A 81 6.42 7.64 -17.71
N SER A 82 7.56 7.05 -17.34
CA SER A 82 8.74 7.05 -18.20
C SER A 82 8.33 6.28 -19.45
N ILE A 83 8.16 7.03 -20.54
CA ILE A 83 7.96 6.50 -21.90
C ILE A 83 9.04 5.45 -22.16
N GLY A 84 8.61 4.19 -22.29
CA GLY A 84 9.36 3.14 -22.97
C GLY A 84 8.86 3.02 -24.40
#